data_AF-A0A1F2U3P9-F1
#
_entry.id   AF-A0A1F2U3P9-F1
#
_cell.length_a   1.000
_cell.length_b   1.000
_cell.length_c   1.000
_cell.angle_alpha   90.00
_cell.angle_beta   90.00
_cell.angle_gamma   90.00
#
_symmetry.space_group_name_H-M   'P 1'
#
loop_
_entity.id
_entity.type
_entity.pdbx_description
1 polymer ?
#
loop_
_entity_poly.entity_id
_entity_poly.type
_entity_poly.pdbx_seq_one_letter_code
_entity_poly.pdbx_strand_id
1 'polypeptide(L)'
;MTVEDIKAAIEQLPEPERLELADWLDEMRNRAWDAEMERDFSSGGRGMRLLEEVEADIREGRVKPMDEFLTEAKARRHSQSKSHSS
;
A
#
# COMPACT_ATOMS: atom_id res chain seq x y z
N MET A 1 -15.26 -20.56 -19.56
CA MET A 1 -14.96 -19.15 -19.28
C MET A 1 -13.64 -19.09 -18.54
N THR A 2 -12.61 -18.61 -19.22
CA THR A 2 -11.26 -18.40 -18.68
C THR A 2 -11.13 -16.97 -18.14
N VAL A 3 -10.01 -16.67 -17.47
CA VAL A 3 -9.72 -15.29 -17.07
C VAL A 3 -9.53 -14.40 -18.30
N GLU A 4 -8.96 -14.94 -19.37
CA GLU A 4 -8.79 -14.28 -20.66
C GLU A 4 -10.15 -13.94 -21.29
N ASP A 5 -11.12 -14.85 -21.23
CA ASP A 5 -12.48 -14.60 -21.72
C ASP A 5 -13.14 -13.44 -20.95
N ILE A 6 -12.92 -13.37 -19.62
CA ILE A 6 -13.45 -12.30 -18.77
C ILE A 6 -12.79 -10.96 -19.10
N LYS A 7 -11.46 -10.94 -19.26
CA LYS A 7 -10.73 -9.72 -19.66
C LYS A 7 -11.23 -9.20 -21.00
N ALA A 8 -11.39 -10.08 -21.98
CA ALA A 8 -11.93 -9.71 -23.29
C ALA A 8 -13.36 -9.15 -23.17
N ALA A 9 -14.21 -9.73 -22.32
CA ALA A 9 -15.55 -9.21 -22.08
C ALA A 9 -15.53 -7.80 -21.43
N ILE A 10 -14.63 -7.57 -20.46
CA ILE A 10 -14.45 -6.26 -19.82
C ILE A 10 -14.02 -5.19 -20.83
N GLU A 11 -13.15 -5.55 -21.78
CA GLU A 11 -12.72 -4.64 -22.84
C GLU A 11 -13.86 -4.19 -23.76
N GLN A 12 -14.95 -4.97 -23.87
CA GLN A 12 -16.13 -4.61 -24.65
C GLN A 12 -17.14 -3.73 -23.91
N LEU A 13 -16.96 -3.52 -22.60
CA LEU A 13 -17.87 -2.70 -21.81
C LEU A 13 -17.72 -1.20 -22.15
N PRO A 14 -18.82 -0.43 -22.16
CA PRO A 14 -18.77 1.03 -22.16
C PRO A 14 -17.89 1.57 -21.03
N GLU A 15 -17.27 2.73 -21.23
CA GLU A 15 -16.40 3.35 -20.23
C GLU A 15 -17.04 3.51 -18.85
N PRO A 16 -18.31 3.96 -18.70
CA PRO A 16 -18.93 4.05 -17.38
C PRO A 16 -19.01 2.70 -16.65
N GLU A 17 -19.33 1.62 -17.37
CA GLU A 17 -19.45 0.27 -16.81
C GLU A 17 -18.07 -0.30 -16.43
N ARG A 18 -17.02 0.04 -17.19
CA ARG A 18 -15.64 -0.33 -16.83
C ARG A 18 -15.18 0.37 -15.55
N LEU A 19 -15.55 1.64 -15.36
CA LEU A 19 -15.22 2.38 -14.14
C LEU A 19 -15.97 1.80 -12.93
N GLU A 20 -17.26 1.53 -13.07
CA GLU A 20 -18.05 0.86 -12.02
C GLU A 20 -17.45 -0.50 -11.63
N LEU A 21 -17.02 -1.29 -12.61
CA LEU A 21 -16.36 -2.57 -12.35
C LEU A 21 -15.00 -2.40 -11.66
N ALA A 22 -14.22 -1.39 -12.05
CA ALA A 22 -12.94 -1.08 -11.42
C ALA A 22 -13.12 -0.71 -9.94
N ASP A 23 -14.09 0.15 -9.64
CA ASP A 23 -14.44 0.54 -8.27
C ASP A 23 -14.84 -0.69 -7.44
N TRP A 24 -15.69 -1.57 -7.98
CA TRP A 24 -16.09 -2.80 -7.30
C TRP A 24 -14.91 -3.75 -7.02
N LEU A 25 -13.98 -3.91 -7.97
CA LEU A 25 -12.77 -4.72 -7.78
C LEU A 25 -11.86 -4.13 -6.71
N ASP A 26 -11.70 -2.81 -6.69
CA ASP A 26 -10.91 -2.13 -5.68
C ASP A 26 -11.53 -2.28 -4.29
N GLU A 27 -12.85 -2.14 -4.17
CA GLU A 27 -13.55 -2.42 -2.91
C GLU A 27 -13.38 -3.87 -2.45
N MET A 28 -13.47 -4.83 -3.37
CA MET A 28 -13.24 -6.25 -3.05
C MET A 28 -11.84 -6.47 -2.51
N ARG A 29 -10.83 -5.86 -3.13
CA ARG A 29 -9.43 -5.91 -2.66
C ARG A 29 -9.29 -5.25 -1.29
N ASN A 30 -9.90 -4.08 -1.08
CA ASN A 30 -9.84 -3.36 0.19
C ASN A 30 -10.47 -4.19 1.32
N ARG A 31 -11.63 -4.81 1.10
CA ARG A 31 -12.25 -5.71 2.09
C ARG A 31 -11.36 -6.90 2.46
N ALA A 32 -10.68 -7.49 1.48
CA ALA A 32 -9.74 -8.59 1.74
C ALA A 32 -8.54 -8.12 2.56
N TRP A 33 -8.01 -6.93 2.25
CA TRP A 33 -6.93 -6.30 3.01
C TRP A 33 -7.36 -5.95 4.45
N ASP A 34 -8.55 -5.39 4.64
CA ASP A 34 -9.09 -5.09 5.97
C ASP A 34 -9.21 -6.36 6.83
N ALA A 35 -9.72 -7.45 6.26
CA ALA A 35 -9.84 -8.73 6.97
C ALA A 35 -8.47 -9.34 7.33
N GLU A 36 -7.47 -9.18 6.45
CA GLU A 36 -6.10 -9.58 6.72
C GLU A 36 -5.47 -8.73 7.83
N MET A 37 -5.63 -7.41 7.78
CA MET A 37 -5.14 -6.49 8.81
C MET A 37 -5.76 -6.81 10.16
N GLU A 38 -7.08 -6.99 10.24
CA GLU A 38 -7.78 -7.34 11.48
C GLU A 38 -7.23 -8.63 12.08
N ARG A 39 -7.04 -9.68 11.26
CA ARG A 39 -6.47 -10.95 11.72
C ARG A 39 -5.03 -10.78 12.19
N ASP A 40 -4.21 -10.07 11.43
CA ASP A 40 -2.78 -9.95 11.72
C ASP A 40 -2.54 -9.09 12.96
N PHE A 41 -3.36 -8.07 13.24
CA PHE A 41 -3.28 -7.21 14.43
C PHE A 41 -4.23 -7.61 15.58
N SER A 42 -4.92 -8.74 15.47
CA SER A 42 -5.67 -9.33 16.59
C SER A 42 -4.74 -9.85 17.70
N SER A 43 -5.29 -10.14 18.89
CA SER A 43 -4.51 -10.69 19.99
C SER A 43 -3.83 -12.00 19.62
N GLY A 44 -2.49 -12.03 19.69
CA GLY A 44 -1.68 -13.17 19.26
C GLY A 44 -1.47 -13.28 17.74
N GLY A 45 -1.99 -12.31 16.97
CA GLY A 45 -1.74 -12.16 15.54
C GLY A 45 -0.28 -11.81 15.25
N ARG A 46 0.15 -12.06 14.01
CA ARG A 46 1.55 -11.87 13.60
C ARG A 46 2.02 -10.41 13.65
N GLY A 47 1.08 -9.47 13.53
CA GLY A 47 1.33 -8.03 13.62
C GLY A 47 1.71 -7.57 15.02
N MET A 48 1.44 -8.36 16.07
CA MET A 48 1.82 -8.01 17.44
C MET A 48 3.34 -7.90 17.60
N ARG A 49 4.12 -8.76 16.94
CA ARG A 49 5.58 -8.66 16.94
C ARG A 49 6.06 -7.34 16.32
N LEU A 50 5.42 -6.90 15.23
CA LEU A 50 5.76 -5.62 14.61
C LEU A 50 5.46 -4.45 15.56
N LEU A 51 4.36 -4.52 16.32
CA LEU A 51 4.04 -3.50 17.33
C LEU A 51 5.09 -3.46 18.45
N GLU A 52 5.53 -4.62 18.94
CA GLU A 52 6.61 -4.70 19.95
C GLU A 52 7.92 -4.07 19.44
N GLU A 53 8.27 -4.32 18.18
CA GLU A 53 9.44 -3.73 17.53
C GLU A 53 9.29 -2.21 17.41
N VAL A 54 8.13 -1.70 16.99
CA VAL A 54 7.84 -0.26 16.91
C VAL A 54 7.90 0.41 18.28
N GLU A 55 7.35 -0.21 19.32
CA GLU A 55 7.42 0.32 20.69
C GLU A 55 8.86 0.38 21.21
N ALA A 56 9.68 -0.62 20.89
CA ALA A 56 11.10 -0.61 21.21
C ALA A 56 11.83 0.53 20.49
N ASP A 57 11.59 0.71 19.19
CA ASP A 57 12.17 1.80 18.41
C ASP A 57 11.79 3.18 18.97
N ILE A 58 10.53 3.38 19.37
CA ILE A 58 10.08 4.62 20.02
C ILE A 58 10.82 4.84 21.34
N ARG A 59 10.89 3.80 22.18
CA ARG A 59 11.55 3.87 23.50
C ARG A 59 13.04 4.18 23.40
N GLU A 60 13.69 3.64 22.38
CA GLU A 60 15.12 3.78 22.15
C GLU A 60 15.46 5.02 21.28
N GLY A 61 14.44 5.82 20.92
CA GLY A 61 14.64 7.05 20.13
C GLY A 61 15.09 6.78 18.69
N ARG A 62 14.83 5.59 18.15
CA ARG A 62 15.11 5.23 16.75
C ARG A 62 14.02 5.69 15.77
N VAL A 63 13.14 6.58 16.22
CA VAL A 63 12.11 7.22 15.41
C VAL A 63 12.49 8.67 15.15
N LYS A 64 11.99 9.23 14.05
CA LYS A 64 12.12 10.65 13.73
C LYS A 64 10.77 11.25 13.38
N PRO A 65 10.57 12.56 13.58
CA PRO A 65 9.39 13.27 13.11
C PRO A 65 9.14 13.06 11.60
N MET A 66 7.87 12.96 11.23
CA MET A 66 7.47 12.69 9.84
C MET A 66 7.91 13.81 8.89
N ASP A 67 7.83 15.06 9.31
CA ASP A 67 8.26 16.24 8.55
C ASP A 67 9.77 16.24 8.27
N GLU A 68 10.58 15.85 9.26
CA GLU A 68 12.02 15.64 9.09
C GLU A 68 12.29 14.56 8.03
N PHE A 69 11.64 13.39 8.16
CA PHE A 69 11.77 12.29 7.20
C PHE A 69 11.38 12.70 5.78
N LEU A 70 10.24 13.36 5.61
CA LEU A 70 9.75 13.81 4.31
C LEU A 70 10.68 14.83 3.66
N THR A 71 11.30 15.69 4.47
CA THR A 71 12.30 16.67 3.99
C THR A 71 13.54 15.96 3.46
N GLU A 72 14.08 14.99 4.21
CA GLU A 72 15.21 14.18 3.76
C GLU A 72 14.89 13.36 2.50
N ALA A 73 13.71 12.73 2.44
CA ALA A 73 13.29 11.91 1.31
C ALA A 73 13.20 12.74 0.01
N LYS A 74 12.66 13.96 0.11
CA LYS A 74 12.63 14.91 -1.01
C LYS A 74 14.04 15.29 -1.45
N ALA A 75 14.94 15.60 -0.51
CA ALA A 75 16.33 15.93 -0.82
C ALA A 75 17.07 14.79 -1.52
N ARG A 76 16.88 13.53 -1.08
CA ARG A 76 17.45 12.33 -1.72
C ARG A 76 16.96 12.13 -3.16
N ARG A 77 15.66 12.35 -3.42
CA ARG A 77 15.11 12.24 -4.77
C ARG A 77 15.72 13.27 -5.73
N HIS A 78 15.98 14.49 -5.25
CA HIS A 78 16.60 15.55 -6.05
C HIS A 78 18.11 15.36 -6.30
N SER A 79 18.83 14.67 -5.42
CA SER A 79 20.25 14.36 -5.66
C SER A 79 20.45 13.18 -6.61
N GLN A 80 19.54 12.18 -6.57
CA GLN A 80 19.55 11.06 -7.51
C GLN A 80 19.20 11.45 -8.95
N SER A 81 18.32 12.45 -9.15
CA SER A 81 18.00 12.94 -10.50
C SER A 81 19.14 13.75 -11.13
N LYS A 82 19.94 14.48 -10.33
CA LYS A 82 21.09 15.24 -10.83
C LYS A 82 22.29 14.36 -11.20
N SER A 83 22.44 13.19 -10.58
CA SER A 83 23.54 12.25 -10.85
C SER A 83 23.33 11.37 -12.10
N HIS A 84 22.10 11.25 -12.61
CA HIS A 84 21.78 10.52 -13.84
C HIS A 84 21.70 11.42 -15.10
N SER A 85 22.05 12.70 -14.99
CA SER A 85 22.03 13.67 -16.11
C SER A 85 23.41 14.31 -16.37
N SER A 86 24.50 13.64 -16.01
CA SER A 86 25.89 14.03 -16.32
C SER A 86 26.65 12.88 -16.93
#